data_AF-A0A183U5W4-F1
#
_entry.id   AF-A0A183U5W4-F1
#
_cell.length_a   1.000
_cell.length_b   1.000
_cell.length_c   1.000
_cell.angle_alpha   90.00
_cell.angle_beta   90.00
_cell.angle_gamma   90.00
#
_symmetry.space_group_name_H-M   'P 1'
#
loop_
_entity.id
_entity.type
_entity.pdbx_description
1 polymer ?
#
loop_
_entity_poly.entity_id
_entity_poly.type
_entity_poly.pdbx_seq_one_letter_code
_entity_poly.pdbx_strand_id
1 'polypeptide(L)'
;MQMKYGEEAKKNGVYVIGACGWDSIPCDLGFSFLKRNFGGQLNHAETFVQLNSGPAGYAFNAGTYQTLILGIANMTTDGLGRIRKAIMPEKMPRSIYRPPKR
;
A
#
# COMPACT_ATOMS: atom_id res chain seq x y z
N MET A 1 -11.39 -4.09 -6.86
CA MET A 1 -10.79 -5.39 -7.24
C MET A 1 -11.16 -6.48 -6.25
N GLN A 2 -10.61 -6.48 -5.03
CA GLN A 2 -10.88 -7.53 -4.02
C GLN A 2 -12.38 -7.78 -3.78
N MET A 3 -13.15 -6.73 -3.48
CA MET A 3 -14.59 -6.85 -3.19
C MET A 3 -15.41 -7.48 -4.32
N LYS A 4 -15.01 -7.23 -5.58
CA LYS A 4 -15.78 -7.66 -6.76
C LYS A 4 -15.32 -9.01 -7.30
N TYR A 5 -14.00 -9.25 -7.33
CA TYR A 5 -13.41 -10.39 -8.02
C TYR A 5 -12.70 -11.38 -7.09
N GLY A 6 -12.63 -11.13 -5.79
CA GLY A 6 -11.88 -11.98 -4.84
C GLY A 6 -12.42 -13.41 -4.76
N GLU A 7 -13.73 -13.58 -4.61
CA GLU A 7 -14.35 -14.92 -4.54
C GLU A 7 -14.28 -15.68 -5.86
N GLU A 8 -14.43 -14.98 -6.98
CA GLU A 8 -14.32 -15.59 -8.31
C GLU A 8 -12.87 -16.02 -8.59
N ALA A 9 -11.89 -15.19 -8.25
CA ALA A 9 -10.48 -15.52 -8.36
C ALA A 9 -10.14 -16.76 -7.53
N LYS A 10 -10.66 -16.84 -6.30
CA LYS A 10 -10.51 -18.00 -5.41
C LYS A 10 -11.10 -19.27 -6.01
N LYS A 11 -12.33 -19.21 -6.56
CA LYS A 11 -12.99 -20.36 -7.22
C LYS A 11 -12.20 -20.87 -8.42
N ASN A 12 -11.56 -19.98 -9.16
CA ASN A 12 -10.76 -20.30 -10.34
C ASN A 12 -9.29 -20.59 -10.02
N GLY A 13 -8.86 -20.56 -8.76
CA GLY A 13 -7.48 -20.83 -8.36
C GLY A 13 -6.47 -19.77 -8.84
N VAL A 14 -6.90 -18.53 -9.06
CA VAL A 14 -6.06 -17.42 -9.51
C VAL A 14 -5.98 -16.31 -8.47
N TYR A 15 -4.94 -15.48 -8.57
CA TYR A 15 -4.75 -14.33 -7.68
C TYR A 15 -5.03 -13.01 -8.42
N VAL A 16 -5.75 -12.11 -7.76
CA VAL A 16 -5.92 -10.72 -8.19
C VAL A 16 -5.12 -9.84 -7.24
N ILE A 17 -3.95 -9.37 -7.70
CA ILE A 17 -3.05 -8.54 -6.89
C ILE A 17 -3.36 -7.07 -7.19
N GLY A 18 -3.86 -6.37 -6.17
CA GLY A 18 -4.04 -4.91 -6.21
C GLY A 18 -2.85 -4.19 -5.59
N ALA A 19 -2.87 -2.86 -5.60
CA ALA A 19 -1.80 -2.02 -5.04
C ALA A 19 -0.42 -2.40 -5.60
N CYS A 20 -0.32 -2.63 -6.90
CA CYS A 20 0.96 -2.88 -7.59
C CYS A 20 1.64 -1.58 -8.07
N GLY A 21 1.37 -0.47 -7.37
CA GLY A 21 1.84 0.85 -7.73
C GLY A 21 3.29 1.10 -7.32
N TRP A 22 3.83 2.23 -7.78
CA TRP A 22 5.18 2.69 -7.43
C TRP A 22 5.35 2.95 -5.92
N ASP A 23 4.31 3.37 -5.22
CA ASP A 23 4.33 3.57 -3.76
C ASP A 23 4.24 2.25 -2.97
N SER A 24 3.75 1.20 -3.61
CA SER A 24 3.34 -0.03 -2.95
C SER A 24 4.41 -1.12 -3.08
N ILE A 25 4.82 -1.47 -4.31
CA ILE A 25 5.79 -2.56 -4.55
C ILE A 25 7.14 -2.29 -3.87
N PRO A 26 7.79 -1.12 -4.04
CA PRO A 26 9.07 -0.83 -3.38
C PRO A 26 8.98 -0.88 -1.86
N CYS A 27 7.85 -0.42 -1.29
CA CYS A 27 7.60 -0.48 0.14
C CYS A 27 7.49 -1.95 0.63
N ASP A 28 6.65 -2.75 -0.04
CA ASP A 28 6.44 -4.16 0.30
C ASP A 28 7.72 -4.99 0.18
N LEU A 29 8.54 -4.73 -0.85
CA LEU A 29 9.84 -5.37 -1.02
C LEU A 29 10.79 -5.06 0.14
N GLY A 30 10.84 -3.79 0.58
CA GLY A 30 11.65 -3.38 1.74
C GLY A 30 11.24 -4.11 3.02
N PHE A 31 9.94 -4.19 3.30
CA PHE A 31 9.42 -4.95 4.44
C PHE A 31 9.68 -6.45 4.32
N SER A 32 9.53 -7.03 3.13
CA SER A 32 9.83 -8.44 2.86
C SER A 32 11.29 -8.76 3.14
N PHE A 33 12.20 -7.89 2.69
CA PHE A 33 13.62 -7.99 2.99
C PHE A 33 13.89 -7.94 4.50
N LEU A 34 13.34 -6.95 5.21
CA LEU A 34 13.52 -6.82 6.66
C LEU A 34 13.00 -8.05 7.41
N LYS A 35 11.81 -8.55 7.08
CA LYS A 35 11.23 -9.74 7.72
C LYS A 35 12.11 -10.98 7.58
N ARG A 36 12.82 -11.14 6.46
CA ARG A 36 13.68 -12.32 6.19
C ARG A 36 15.05 -12.21 6.84
N ASN A 37 15.57 -10.99 6.99
CA ASN A 37 16.97 -10.76 7.37
C ASN A 37 17.12 -10.17 8.77
N PHE A 38 16.03 -9.75 9.42
CA PHE A 38 16.09 -9.29 10.80
C PHE A 38 16.27 -10.50 11.72
N GLY A 39 17.36 -10.53 12.49
CA GLY A 39 17.73 -11.64 13.39
C GLY A 39 16.84 -11.82 14.62
N GLY A 40 15.58 -11.36 14.55
CA GLY A 40 14.61 -11.38 15.65
C GLY A 40 13.21 -11.07 15.15
N GLN A 41 12.32 -10.67 16.06
CA GLN A 41 10.96 -10.28 15.69
C GLN A 41 10.90 -8.82 15.24
N LEU A 42 10.62 -8.59 13.95
CA LEU A 42 10.42 -7.24 13.42
C LEU A 42 9.15 -6.63 14.02
N ASN A 43 9.30 -5.65 14.92
CA ASN A 43 8.17 -4.99 15.57
C ASN A 43 7.62 -3.80 14.76
N HIS A 44 8.51 -2.93 14.32
CA HIS A 44 8.17 -1.68 13.63
C HIS A 44 9.27 -1.35 12.62
N ALA A 45 8.88 -0.84 11.46
CA ALA A 45 9.79 -0.26 10.49
C ALA A 45 9.10 0.92 9.81
N GLU A 46 9.87 1.93 9.45
CA GLU A 46 9.39 3.09 8.72
C GLU A 46 10.12 3.20 7.40
N THR A 47 9.35 3.48 6.35
CA THR A 47 9.86 3.74 5.02
C THR A 47 9.61 5.20 4.69
N PHE A 48 10.64 5.88 4.20
CA PHE A 48 10.53 7.22 3.66
C PHE A 48 11.08 7.23 2.24
N VAL A 49 10.64 8.21 1.46
CA VAL A 49 11.14 8.42 0.12
C VAL A 49 11.71 9.83 0.02
N GLN A 50 12.89 9.93 -0.59
CA GLN A 50 13.51 11.19 -0.95
C GLN A 50 13.62 11.23 -2.47
N LEU A 51 12.99 12.22 -3.09
CA LEU A 51 13.10 12.45 -4.51
C LEU A 51 14.38 13.27 -4.77
N ASN A 52 15.38 12.63 -5.37
CA ASN A 52 16.61 13.28 -5.79
C ASN A 52 16.56 13.48 -7.30
N SER A 53 16.46 14.74 -7.74
CA SER A 53 16.46 15.11 -9.16
C SER A 53 17.81 15.69 -9.58
N GLY A 54 18.21 15.43 -10.82
CA GLY A 54 19.37 16.07 -11.44
C GLY A 54 19.03 17.47 -11.99
N PRO A 55 19.99 18.13 -12.66
CA PRO A 55 19.77 19.45 -13.27
C PRO A 55 18.61 19.50 -14.28
N ALA A 56 18.31 18.37 -14.93
CA ALA A 56 17.19 18.23 -15.85
C ALA A 56 15.81 18.05 -15.16
N GLY A 57 15.78 17.99 -13.82
CA GLY A 57 14.56 17.77 -13.05
C GLY A 57 14.13 16.31 -12.96
N TYR A 58 12.87 16.11 -12.58
CA TYR A 58 12.21 14.80 -12.48
C TYR A 58 10.87 14.86 -13.19
N ALA A 59 10.54 13.85 -13.99
CA ALA A 59 9.29 13.76 -14.72
C ALA A 59 8.37 12.70 -14.08
N PHE A 60 7.09 13.02 -13.98
CA PHE A 60 6.06 12.06 -13.56
C PHE A 60 5.36 11.47 -14.78
N ASN A 61 4.94 10.22 -14.66
CA ASN A 61 4.11 9.59 -15.67
C ASN A 61 2.74 10.27 -15.73
N ALA A 62 2.20 10.49 -16.93
CA ALA A 62 0.89 11.12 -17.12
C ALA A 62 -0.25 10.39 -16.39
N GLY A 63 -0.18 9.05 -16.31
CA GLY A 63 -1.12 8.24 -15.54
C GLY A 63 -1.04 8.49 -14.04
N THR A 64 0.15 8.70 -13.49
CA THR A 64 0.31 9.13 -12.08
C THR A 64 -0.33 10.49 -11.84
N TYR A 65 -0.13 11.44 -12.75
CA TYR A 65 -0.75 12.77 -12.64
C TYR A 65 -2.29 12.70 -12.67
N GLN A 66 -2.87 11.97 -13.62
CA GLN A 66 -4.32 11.83 -13.74
C GLN A 66 -4.94 11.13 -12.53
N THR A 67 -4.33 10.03 -12.08
CA THR A 67 -4.80 9.28 -10.90
C THR A 67 -4.66 10.09 -9.61
N LEU A 68 -3.62 10.92 -9.49
CA LEU A 68 -3.46 11.84 -8.36
C LEU A 68 -4.58 12.89 -8.32
N ILE A 69 -4.90 13.51 -9.46
CA ILE A 69 -6.02 14.47 -9.55
C ILE A 69 -7.33 13.79 -9.15
N LEU A 70 -7.61 12.61 -9.70
CA LEU A 70 -8.83 11.85 -9.38
C LEU A 70 -8.88 11.46 -7.91
N GLY A 71 -7.75 11.07 -7.32
CA GLY A 71 -7.63 10.73 -5.91
C GLY A 71 -7.94 11.92 -5.02
N ILE A 72 -7.40 13.11 -5.34
CA ILE A 72 -7.67 14.35 -4.59
C ILE A 72 -9.15 14.75 -4.74
N ALA A 73 -9.66 14.76 -5.96
CA ALA A 73 -11.04 15.18 -6.25
C ALA A 73 -12.09 14.33 -5.53
N ASN A 74 -11.81 13.04 -5.31
CA ASN A 74 -12.73 12.10 -4.69
C ASN A 74 -12.36 11.70 -3.26
N MET A 75 -11.32 12.30 -2.64
CA MET A 75 -10.80 11.85 -1.35
C MET A 75 -11.86 11.82 -0.23
N THR A 76 -12.87 12.69 -0.29
CA THR A 76 -13.96 12.76 0.69
C THR A 76 -15.20 11.96 0.28
N THR A 77 -15.32 11.59 -0.99
CA THR A 77 -16.54 11.00 -1.59
C THR A 77 -16.34 9.56 -2.09
N ASP A 78 -15.11 9.07 -2.18
CA ASP A 78 -14.75 7.77 -2.78
C ASP A 78 -15.31 6.55 -2.02
N GLY A 79 -15.75 6.73 -0.77
CA GLY A 79 -16.27 5.65 0.06
C GLY A 79 -15.24 4.56 0.39
N LEU A 80 -13.93 4.79 0.19
CA LEU A 80 -12.88 3.79 0.40
C LEU A 80 -12.88 3.26 1.83
N GLY A 81 -13.17 4.11 2.82
CA GLY A 81 -13.28 3.70 4.22
C GLY A 81 -14.36 2.63 4.45
N ARG A 82 -15.51 2.75 3.78
CA ARG A 82 -16.60 1.76 3.84
C ARG A 82 -16.18 0.45 3.16
N ILE A 83 -15.57 0.55 1.97
CA ILE A 83 -15.10 -0.62 1.21
C ILE A 83 -14.06 -1.40 2.01
N ARG A 84 -13.07 -0.71 2.60
CA ARG A 84 -12.00 -1.31 3.42
C ARG A 84 -12.57 -2.08 4.61
N LYS A 85 -13.55 -1.51 5.34
CA LYS A 85 -14.23 -2.20 6.45
C LYS A 85 -14.96 -3.46 6.00
N ALA A 86 -15.58 -3.44 4.83
CA ALA A 86 -16.33 -4.59 4.31
C ALA A 86 -15.40 -5.73 3.86
N ILE A 87 -14.26 -5.44 3.23
CA ILE A 87 -13.31 -6.47 2.78
C ILE A 87 -12.33 -6.95 3.86
N MET A 88 -12.15 -6.19 4.94
CA MET A 88 -11.31 -6.52 6.09
C MET A 88 -12.12 -6.38 7.39
N PRO A 89 -13.09 -7.28 7.63
CA PRO A 89 -13.94 -7.21 8.82
C PRO A 89 -13.14 -7.48 10.11
N GLU A 90 -12.15 -8.36 10.04
CA GLU A 90 -11.23 -8.65 11.13
C GLU A 90 -10.05 -7.68 11.11
N LYS A 91 -9.80 -7.01 12.23
CA LYS A 91 -8.64 -6.13 12.41
C LYS A 91 -7.46 -6.93 12.91
N MET A 92 -6.27 -6.59 12.44
CA MET A 92 -5.04 -7.12 13.02
C MET A 92 -4.96 -6.78 14.52
N PRO A 93 -4.44 -7.70 15.36
CA PRO A 93 -4.27 -7.45 16.78
C PRO A 93 -3.34 -6.25 17.00
N ARG A 94 -3.62 -5.45 18.03
CA ARG A 94 -2.73 -4.34 18.39
C ARG A 94 -1.45 -4.90 19.01
N SER A 95 -0.31 -4.45 18.51
CA SER A 95 0.98 -4.70 19.16
C SER A 95 1.00 -4.07 20.56
N ILE A 96 1.54 -4.80 21.54
CA ILE A 96 1.82 -4.27 22.88
C ILE A 96 2.95 -3.24 22.87
N TYR A 97 3.85 -3.35 21.89
CA TYR A 97 4.92 -2.41 21.64
C TYR A 97 4.38 -1.26 20.79
N ARG A 98 4.60 -0.04 21.25
CA ARG A 98 4.21 1.17 20.52
C ARG A 98 5.37 1.67 19.67
N PRO A 99 5.11 2.13 18.45
CA PRO A 99 6.10 2.89 17.69
C PRO A 99 6.57 4.11 18.49
N PRO A 100 7.83 4.53 18.32
CA PRO A 100 8.31 5.80 18.88
C PRO A 100 7.48 6.97 18.34
N LYS A 101 7.33 8.04 19.14
CA LYS A 101 6.72 9.28 18.66
C LYS A 101 7.64 9.89 17.60
N ARG A 102 7.06 10.26 16.47
CA ARG A 102 7.72 11.07 15.43
C ARG A 102 7.92 12.49 15.92
#